data_AF-A0A7C1BBW0-F1
#
_entry.id   AF-A0A7C1BBW0-F1
#
_cell.length_a   1.000
_cell.length_b   1.000
_cell.length_c   1.000
_cell.angle_alpha   90.00
_cell.angle_beta   90.00
_cell.angle_gamma   90.00
#
_symmetry.space_group_name_H-M   'P 1'
#
loop_
_entity.id
_entity.type
_entity.pdbx_description
1 polymer ?
#
loop_
_entity_poly.entity_id
_entity_poly.type
_entity_poly.pdbx_seq_one_letter_code
_entity_poly.pdbx_strand_id
1 'polypeptide(L)'
;SFPTAVGLMVHFITDLNSPFHLTRNLNGELTNQKGIHERWEKMMAERLEFLNMGTVKPKQIDDLAYYIFENILKSREYLDRILDEDVSAKEQALGYTDEYYDIMFEKTKDIAEKLLQNSIQMVADVLYTAYMKKQSGKFPELNITIIKLYHWGDDRYVILQNRGKKGINLRGWRLKAYDYDRGCLLNYFEFLNLILSPREKVSIHSGPRTRTTRASDQFWTLKRVWGEHSEAVLIDRKGTYMDIYVY
;
A
#
# COMPACT_ATOMS: atom_id res chain seq x y z
N SER A 1 13.30 -1.19 8.76
CA SER A 1 13.25 0.06 9.56
C SER A 1 12.26 1.02 8.89
N PHE A 2 11.91 2.15 9.51
CA PHE A 2 10.98 3.14 8.91
C PHE A 2 11.37 3.59 7.47
N PRO A 3 12.67 3.83 7.16
CA PRO A 3 13.10 4.10 5.78
C PRO A 3 12.76 2.99 4.78
N THR A 4 12.85 1.72 5.19
CA THR A 4 12.48 0.57 4.34
C THR A 4 10.99 0.58 4.00
N ALA A 5 10.12 0.89 4.97
CA ALA A 5 8.68 0.92 4.76
C ALA A 5 8.27 2.05 3.80
N VAL A 6 8.89 3.23 3.92
CA VAL A 6 8.67 4.34 2.97
C VAL A 6 9.16 3.97 1.57
N GLY A 7 10.33 3.32 1.45
CA GLY A 7 10.83 2.84 0.16
C GLY A 7 9.88 1.85 -0.51
N LEU A 8 9.35 0.88 0.23
CA LEU A 8 8.35 -0.08 -0.29
C LEU A 8 7.05 0.61 -0.71
N MET A 9 6.57 1.57 0.07
CA MET A 9 5.38 2.36 -0.30
C MET A 9 5.61 3.13 -1.60
N VAL A 10 6.77 3.77 -1.75
CA VAL A 10 7.12 4.48 -2.99
C VAL A 10 7.12 3.51 -4.16
N HIS A 11 7.75 2.34 -4.02
CA HIS A 11 7.72 1.30 -5.06
C HIS A 11 6.29 0.91 -5.46
N PHE A 12 5.40 0.63 -4.50
CA PHE A 12 4.01 0.32 -4.83
C PHE A 12 3.29 1.47 -5.52
N ILE A 13 3.52 2.72 -5.13
CA ILE A 13 2.94 3.90 -5.79
C ILE A 13 3.47 4.03 -7.22
N THR A 14 4.76 3.78 -7.45
CA THR A 14 5.35 3.86 -8.78
C THR A 14 4.81 2.77 -9.70
N ASP A 15 4.56 1.57 -9.19
CA ASP A 15 4.01 0.46 -9.98
C ASP A 15 2.59 0.74 -10.49
N LEU A 16 1.80 1.54 -9.78
CA LEU A 16 0.48 2.01 -10.24
C LEU A 16 0.56 2.86 -11.52
N ASN A 17 1.76 3.30 -11.92
CA ASN A 17 1.99 4.05 -13.13
C ASN A 17 2.56 3.18 -14.27
N SER A 18 2.80 1.88 -14.06
CA SER A 18 3.18 0.95 -15.14
C SER A 18 1.93 0.26 -15.69
N PRO A 19 1.61 0.39 -16.99
CA PRO A 19 0.44 -0.24 -17.59
C PRO A 19 0.46 -1.77 -17.46
N PHE A 20 1.65 -2.38 -17.42
CA PHE A 20 1.83 -3.83 -17.28
C PHE A 20 1.44 -4.34 -15.89
N HIS A 21 1.68 -3.57 -14.83
CA HIS A 21 1.25 -3.90 -13.45
C HIS A 21 -0.28 -3.76 -13.24
N LEU A 22 -1.00 -3.26 -14.24
CA LEU A 22 -2.45 -3.01 -14.20
C LEU A 22 -3.25 -3.93 -15.12
N THR A 23 -2.64 -5.01 -15.60
CA THR A 23 -3.29 -5.94 -16.54
C THR A 23 -3.04 -7.39 -16.17
N ARG A 24 -3.92 -8.28 -16.65
CA ARG A 24 -3.69 -9.73 -16.59
C ARG A 24 -2.66 -10.20 -17.63
N ASN A 25 -2.42 -9.39 -18.66
CA ASN A 25 -1.40 -9.66 -19.68
C ASN A 25 -0.04 -9.10 -19.28
N LEU A 26 0.39 -9.38 -18.04
CA LEU A 26 1.56 -8.74 -17.42
C LEU A 26 2.76 -8.76 -18.34
N ASN A 27 3.13 -9.92 -18.88
CA ASN A 27 4.35 -10.11 -19.65
C ASN A 27 4.06 -10.52 -21.11
N GLY A 28 2.86 -10.21 -21.62
CA GLY A 28 2.49 -10.40 -23.03
C GLY A 28 2.05 -11.83 -23.40
N GLU A 29 1.83 -12.73 -22.43
CA GLU A 29 1.42 -14.11 -22.69
C GLU A 29 0.11 -14.23 -23.45
N LEU A 30 -0.86 -13.34 -23.20
CA LEU A 30 -2.18 -13.37 -23.84
C LEU A 30 -2.17 -12.76 -25.25
N THR A 31 -1.12 -12.02 -25.60
CA THR A 31 -0.97 -11.35 -26.91
C THR A 31 0.21 -11.86 -27.72
N ASN A 32 0.85 -12.96 -27.29
CA ASN A 32 2.00 -13.59 -27.95
C ASN A 32 3.27 -12.70 -28.02
N GLN A 33 3.45 -11.84 -27.02
CA GLN A 33 4.57 -10.88 -26.92
C GLN A 33 5.44 -11.17 -25.69
N LYS A 34 5.54 -12.44 -25.30
CA LYS A 34 6.22 -12.90 -24.08
C LYS A 34 7.55 -12.17 -23.83
N GLY A 35 7.73 -11.62 -22.63
CA GLY A 35 8.91 -10.85 -22.24
C GLY A 35 8.77 -9.34 -22.43
N ILE A 36 7.65 -8.85 -22.96
CA ILE A 36 7.49 -7.42 -23.28
C ILE A 36 7.61 -6.51 -22.05
N HIS A 37 7.11 -6.95 -20.90
CA HIS A 37 7.18 -6.18 -19.67
C HIS A 37 8.62 -5.83 -19.31
N GLU A 38 9.46 -6.85 -19.20
CA GLU A 38 10.88 -6.68 -18.89
C GLU A 38 11.61 -5.92 -19.99
N ARG A 39 11.35 -6.23 -21.28
CA ARG A 39 11.98 -5.53 -22.41
C ARG A 39 11.70 -4.03 -22.37
N TRP A 40 10.44 -3.64 -22.18
CA TRP A 40 10.03 -2.25 -22.21
C TRP A 40 10.56 -1.48 -21.00
N GLU A 41 10.41 -2.02 -19.79
CA GLU A 41 10.92 -1.36 -18.57
C GLU A 41 12.44 -1.22 -18.56
N LYS A 42 13.16 -2.27 -18.97
CA LYS A 42 14.62 -2.24 -19.07
C LYS A 42 15.10 -1.23 -20.12
N MET A 43 14.49 -1.23 -21.30
CA MET A 43 14.80 -0.29 -22.38
C MET A 43 14.65 1.16 -21.92
N MET A 44 13.57 1.50 -21.21
CA MET A 44 13.37 2.84 -20.66
C MET A 44 14.41 3.19 -19.59
N ALA A 45 14.73 2.26 -18.69
CA ALA A 45 15.72 2.47 -17.64
C ALA A 45 17.12 2.74 -18.22
N GLU A 46 17.52 1.99 -19.25
CA GLU A 46 18.80 2.17 -19.93
C GLU A 46 18.88 3.51 -20.71
N ARG A 47 17.74 4.04 -21.14
CA ARG A 47 17.63 5.28 -21.94
C ARG A 47 17.04 6.45 -21.15
N LEU A 48 17.03 6.38 -19.82
CA LEU A 48 16.42 7.38 -18.94
C LEU A 48 16.97 8.79 -19.18
N GLU A 49 18.26 8.91 -19.51
CA GLU A 49 18.92 10.20 -19.77
C GLU A 49 18.38 10.95 -21.01
N PHE A 50 17.72 10.23 -21.92
CA PHE A 50 17.11 10.81 -23.12
C PHE A 50 15.65 11.24 -22.91
N LEU A 51 15.07 10.96 -21.74
CA LEU A 51 13.70 11.33 -21.41
C LEU A 51 13.66 12.76 -20.82
N ASN A 52 12.68 13.54 -21.28
CA ASN A 52 12.46 14.88 -20.76
C ASN A 52 11.71 14.82 -19.42
N MET A 53 12.47 14.73 -18.34
CA MET A 53 11.95 14.70 -16.98
C MET A 53 11.75 16.13 -16.45
N GLY A 54 10.53 16.63 -16.55
CA GLY A 54 10.15 17.93 -15.99
C GLY A 54 10.20 17.96 -14.45
N THR A 55 9.99 19.15 -13.87
CA THR A 55 9.81 19.30 -12.42
C THR A 55 8.34 19.17 -12.04
N VAL A 56 8.06 18.52 -10.92
CA VAL A 56 6.71 18.42 -10.36
C VAL A 56 6.51 19.43 -9.25
N LYS A 57 5.27 19.91 -9.09
CA LYS A 57 4.87 20.75 -7.95
C LYS A 57 3.89 19.95 -7.11
N PRO A 58 4.26 19.50 -5.90
CA PRO A 58 3.38 18.68 -5.09
C PRO A 58 2.13 19.47 -4.67
N LYS A 59 0.99 18.78 -4.62
CA LYS A 59 -0.29 19.29 -4.17
C LYS A 59 -0.89 18.36 -3.11
N GLN A 60 -1.77 18.93 -2.27
CA GLN A 60 -2.48 18.13 -1.28
C GLN A 60 -3.60 17.33 -1.97
N ILE A 61 -3.74 16.07 -1.58
CA ILE A 61 -4.78 15.15 -2.05
C ILE A 61 -5.92 15.14 -1.05
N ASP A 62 -7.12 15.45 -1.52
CA ASP A 62 -8.34 15.43 -0.71
C ASP A 62 -8.88 14.01 -0.56
N ASP A 63 -9.09 13.31 -1.68
CA ASP A 63 -9.49 11.91 -1.74
C ASP A 63 -8.39 11.05 -2.36
N LEU A 64 -7.69 10.31 -1.52
CA LEU A 64 -6.57 9.46 -1.93
C LEU A 64 -7.03 8.27 -2.79
N ALA A 65 -8.19 7.69 -2.48
CA ALA A 65 -8.69 6.54 -3.23
C ALA A 65 -9.06 6.96 -4.66
N TYR A 66 -9.83 8.05 -4.80
CA TYR A 66 -10.16 8.61 -6.11
C TYR A 66 -8.90 8.97 -6.91
N TYR A 67 -7.94 9.64 -6.27
CA TYR A 67 -6.67 10.01 -6.90
C TYR A 67 -5.87 8.80 -7.39
N ILE A 68 -5.84 7.71 -6.62
CA ILE A 68 -5.19 6.46 -7.03
C ILE A 68 -5.91 5.83 -8.22
N PHE A 69 -7.24 5.67 -8.14
CA PHE A 69 -8.03 5.06 -9.22
C PHE A 69 -7.92 5.83 -10.54
N GLU A 70 -7.97 7.15 -10.48
CA GLU A 70 -7.78 8.02 -11.64
C GLU A 70 -6.42 7.81 -12.32
N ASN A 71 -5.34 7.65 -11.54
CA ASN A 71 -4.01 7.39 -12.10
C ASN A 71 -3.94 5.99 -12.71
N ILE A 72 -4.48 4.98 -12.04
CA ILE A 72 -4.54 3.59 -12.56
C ILE A 72 -5.23 3.56 -13.93
N LEU A 73 -6.40 4.21 -14.06
CA LEU A 73 -7.14 4.23 -15.32
C LEU A 73 -6.32 4.90 -16.43
N LYS A 74 -5.73 6.06 -16.16
CA LYS A 74 -4.89 6.79 -17.12
C LYS A 74 -3.65 6.03 -17.54
N SER A 75 -2.98 5.36 -16.61
CA SER A 75 -1.79 4.56 -16.96
C SER A 75 -2.17 3.34 -17.79
N ARG A 76 -3.29 2.69 -17.47
CA ARG A 76 -3.74 1.51 -18.21
C ARG A 76 -4.10 1.79 -19.67
N GLU A 77 -4.51 3.02 -20.01
CA GLU A 77 -4.84 3.44 -21.40
C GLU A 77 -3.67 3.27 -22.38
N TYR A 78 -2.43 3.32 -21.91
CA TYR A 78 -1.25 3.22 -22.78
C TYR A 78 -0.85 1.79 -23.13
N LEU A 79 -1.38 0.77 -22.46
CA LEU A 79 -0.93 -0.61 -22.64
C LEU A 79 -1.07 -1.07 -24.10
N ASP A 80 -2.24 -0.84 -24.70
CA ASP A 80 -2.54 -1.39 -26.02
C ASP A 80 -1.62 -0.75 -27.07
N ARG A 81 -1.35 0.56 -26.96
CA ARG A 81 -0.35 1.23 -27.81
C ARG A 81 1.05 0.65 -27.61
N ILE A 82 1.50 0.39 -26.38
CA ILE A 82 2.82 -0.23 -26.16
C ILE A 82 2.89 -1.61 -26.82
N LEU A 83 1.82 -2.41 -26.72
CA LEU A 83 1.76 -3.72 -27.34
C LEU A 83 1.79 -3.62 -28.88
N ASP A 84 1.04 -2.68 -29.46
CA ASP A 84 1.04 -2.46 -30.91
C ASP A 84 2.43 -2.03 -31.42
N GLU A 85 3.11 -1.15 -30.67
CA GLU A 85 4.44 -0.69 -31.04
C GLU A 85 5.53 -1.78 -30.89
N ASP A 86 5.40 -2.73 -29.94
CA ASP A 86 6.31 -3.89 -29.86
C ASP A 86 6.20 -4.77 -31.11
N VAL A 87 4.98 -5.05 -31.58
CA VAL A 87 4.77 -5.80 -32.83
C VAL A 87 5.39 -5.05 -34.00
N SER A 88 5.07 -3.77 -34.13
CA SER A 88 5.55 -2.95 -35.24
C SER A 88 7.08 -2.77 -35.24
N ALA A 89 7.70 -2.60 -34.07
CA ALA A 89 9.15 -2.49 -33.94
C ALA A 89 9.84 -3.82 -34.30
N LYS A 90 9.28 -4.95 -33.84
CA LYS A 90 9.83 -6.28 -34.09
C LYS A 90 9.79 -6.65 -35.56
N GLU A 91 8.72 -6.28 -36.26
CA GLU A 91 8.60 -6.50 -37.71
C GLU A 91 9.62 -5.69 -38.50
N GLN A 92 9.83 -4.42 -38.14
CA GLN A 92 10.79 -3.53 -38.81
C GLN A 92 12.24 -3.99 -38.59
N ALA A 93 12.60 -4.35 -37.36
CA ALA A 93 13.95 -4.75 -36.98
C ALA A 93 14.25 -6.25 -37.18
N LEU A 94 13.29 -7.01 -37.73
CA LEU A 94 13.36 -8.45 -37.96
C LEU A 94 13.73 -9.27 -36.70
N GLY A 95 13.17 -8.89 -35.54
CA GLY A 95 13.41 -9.54 -34.26
C GLY A 95 13.65 -8.55 -33.12
N TYR A 96 14.17 -9.04 -31.99
CA TYR A 96 14.52 -8.22 -30.82
C TYR A 96 16.02 -7.86 -30.85
N THR A 97 16.41 -7.04 -31.83
CA THR A 97 17.78 -6.53 -32.03
C THR A 97 17.97 -5.16 -31.37
N ASP A 98 19.15 -4.56 -31.45
CA ASP A 98 19.37 -3.19 -30.98
C ASP A 98 18.49 -2.18 -31.75
N GLU A 99 18.31 -2.40 -33.05
CA GLU A 99 17.40 -1.61 -33.90
C GLU A 99 15.95 -1.69 -33.40
N TYR A 100 15.50 -2.85 -32.91
CA TYR A 100 14.18 -2.98 -32.28
C TYR A 100 14.04 -2.05 -31.07
N TYR A 101 15.06 -2.00 -30.21
CA TYR A 101 15.00 -1.18 -29.00
C TYR A 101 15.06 0.32 -29.32
N ASP A 102 15.77 0.72 -30.37
CA ASP A 102 15.79 2.11 -30.82
C ASP A 102 14.44 2.54 -31.41
N ILE A 103 13.84 1.69 -32.26
CA ILE A 103 12.50 1.94 -32.82
C ILE A 103 11.44 1.97 -31.72
N MET A 104 11.46 1.00 -30.81
CA MET A 104 10.51 0.89 -29.71
C MET A 104 10.62 2.08 -28.76
N PHE A 105 11.85 2.53 -28.46
CA PHE A 105 12.07 3.70 -27.63
C PHE A 105 11.50 4.95 -28.30
N GLU A 106 11.83 5.21 -29.57
CA GLU A 106 11.34 6.39 -30.27
C GLU A 106 9.81 6.45 -30.38
N LYS A 107 9.16 5.28 -30.52
CA LYS A 107 7.69 5.16 -30.61
C LYS A 107 6.97 5.29 -29.28
N THR A 108 7.64 5.01 -28.15
CA THR A 108 7.02 4.95 -26.83
C THR A 108 7.62 5.90 -25.80
N LYS A 109 8.62 6.73 -26.17
CA LYS A 109 9.26 7.68 -25.24
C LYS A 109 8.29 8.70 -24.66
N ASP A 110 7.30 9.16 -25.43
CA ASP A 110 6.28 10.09 -24.93
C ASP A 110 5.41 9.45 -23.84
N ILE A 111 5.10 8.16 -24.00
CA ILE A 111 4.41 7.35 -23.00
C ILE A 111 5.28 7.21 -21.74
N ALA A 112 6.56 6.85 -21.92
CA ALA A 112 7.52 6.70 -20.83
C ALA A 112 7.65 7.99 -20.00
N GLU A 113 7.84 9.14 -20.67
CA GLU A 113 7.89 10.45 -20.04
C GLU A 113 6.62 10.74 -19.24
N LYS A 114 5.45 10.49 -19.83
CA LYS A 114 4.16 10.76 -19.18
C LYS A 114 3.98 9.92 -17.91
N LEU A 115 4.25 8.62 -17.99
CA LEU A 115 4.07 7.70 -16.89
C LEU A 115 5.09 7.94 -15.76
N LEU A 116 6.35 8.22 -16.09
CA LEU A 116 7.36 8.57 -15.09
C LEU A 116 7.06 9.92 -14.44
N GLN A 117 6.63 10.94 -15.19
CA GLN A 117 6.23 12.23 -14.62
C GLN A 117 5.01 12.08 -13.70
N ASN A 118 4.00 11.31 -14.10
CA ASN A 118 2.84 11.00 -13.25
C ASN A 118 3.25 10.27 -11.98
N SER A 119 4.14 9.28 -12.09
CA SER A 119 4.71 8.53 -10.97
C SER A 119 5.41 9.45 -9.96
N ILE A 120 6.29 10.34 -10.45
CA ILE A 120 6.99 11.33 -9.61
C ILE A 120 5.99 12.28 -8.94
N GLN A 121 4.99 12.79 -9.67
CA GLN A 121 3.95 13.66 -9.13
C GLN A 121 3.13 12.94 -8.05
N MET A 122 2.78 11.67 -8.27
CA MET A 122 1.98 10.87 -7.36
C MET A 122 2.73 10.62 -6.04
N VAL A 123 4.01 10.24 -6.11
CA VAL A 123 4.86 10.11 -4.92
C VAL A 123 4.98 11.44 -4.18
N ALA A 124 5.22 12.54 -4.91
CA ALA A 124 5.35 13.87 -4.32
C ALA A 124 4.06 14.32 -3.63
N ASP A 125 2.90 14.14 -4.27
CA ASP A 125 1.58 14.51 -3.73
C ASP A 125 1.23 13.70 -2.48
N VAL A 126 1.51 12.39 -2.47
CA VAL A 126 1.25 11.52 -1.30
C VAL A 126 2.11 11.93 -0.11
N LEU A 127 3.42 12.09 -0.30
CA LEU A 127 4.34 12.49 0.76
C LEU A 127 4.01 13.90 1.28
N TYR A 128 3.71 14.83 0.37
CA TYR A 128 3.32 16.20 0.73
C TYR A 128 2.00 16.23 1.50
N THR A 129 1.00 15.44 1.07
CA THR A 129 -0.28 15.31 1.78
C THR A 129 -0.08 14.77 3.21
N ALA A 130 0.77 13.76 3.37
CA ALA A 130 1.10 13.22 4.69
C ALA A 130 1.77 14.29 5.58
N TYR A 131 2.73 15.04 5.03
CA TYR A 131 3.39 16.15 5.70
C TYR A 131 2.40 17.24 6.14
N MET A 132 1.53 17.70 5.24
CA MET A 132 0.55 18.74 5.53
C MET A 132 -0.49 18.30 6.57
N LYS A 133 -0.98 17.06 6.48
CA LYS A 133 -1.86 16.47 7.50
C LYS A 133 -1.18 16.44 8.87
N LYS A 134 0.12 16.13 8.94
CA LYS A 134 0.91 16.19 10.18
C LYS A 134 0.98 17.61 10.75
N GLN A 135 1.30 18.60 9.92
CA GLN A 135 1.39 20.00 10.36
C GLN A 135 0.04 20.55 10.85
N SER A 136 -1.06 20.15 10.22
CA SER A 136 -2.40 20.57 10.62
C SER A 136 -2.91 19.99 11.94
N GLY A 137 -2.12 19.14 12.62
CA GLY A 137 -2.54 18.46 13.85
C GLY A 137 -3.67 17.44 13.63
N LYS A 138 -3.99 17.12 12.37
CA LYS A 138 -5.02 16.12 12.00
C LYS A 138 -4.55 14.68 12.21
N PHE A 139 -3.27 14.46 12.50
CA PHE A 139 -2.84 13.19 13.07
C PHE A 139 -2.88 13.29 14.59
N PRO A 140 -3.63 12.42 15.28
CA PRO A 140 -3.47 12.29 16.71
C PRO A 140 -2.02 11.91 17.00
N GLU A 141 -1.42 12.43 18.08
CA GLU A 141 -0.15 11.89 18.54
C GLU A 141 -0.34 10.37 18.74
N LEU A 142 0.42 9.58 17.97
CA LEU A 142 0.41 8.12 18.00
C LEU A 142 1.08 7.62 19.28
N ASN A 143 0.46 7.93 20.41
CA ASN A 143 0.89 7.55 21.74
C ASN A 143 0.53 6.09 22.04
N ILE A 144 -0.19 5.41 21.15
CA ILE A 144 -0.49 3.99 21.21
C ILE A 144 -0.30 3.38 19.83
N THR A 145 0.32 2.19 19.78
CA THR A 145 0.59 1.48 18.52
C THR A 145 0.19 0.01 18.62
N ILE A 146 -0.34 -0.56 17.54
CA ILE A 146 -0.43 -1.99 17.33
C ILE A 146 0.98 -2.48 16.96
N ILE A 147 1.65 -3.18 17.88
CA ILE A 147 3.04 -3.60 17.68
C ILE A 147 3.16 -4.99 17.06
N LYS A 148 2.08 -5.76 17.06
CA LYS A 148 2.05 -7.11 16.54
C LYS A 148 0.61 -7.55 16.28
N LEU A 149 0.37 -8.17 15.15
CA LEU A 149 -0.74 -9.09 14.91
C LEU A 149 -0.14 -10.49 14.79
N TYR A 150 -0.75 -11.49 15.42
CA TYR A 150 -0.16 -12.82 15.51
C TYR A 150 -1.19 -13.92 15.55
N HIS A 151 -0.83 -15.07 14.97
CA HIS A 151 -1.59 -16.30 15.06
C HIS A 151 -0.72 -17.43 15.59
N TRP A 152 -1.17 -18.11 16.66
CA TRP A 152 -0.53 -19.34 17.15
C TRP A 152 -1.60 -20.40 17.38
N GLY A 153 -1.56 -21.47 16.59
CA GLY A 153 -2.53 -22.56 16.66
C GLY A 153 -3.95 -22.04 16.43
N ASP A 154 -4.74 -21.94 17.49
CA ASP A 154 -6.12 -21.45 17.49
C ASP A 154 -6.31 -20.10 18.20
N ASP A 155 -5.25 -19.53 18.77
CA ASP A 155 -5.25 -18.18 19.33
C ASP A 155 -4.81 -17.18 18.24
N ARG A 156 -5.55 -16.08 18.12
CA ARG A 156 -5.34 -14.96 17.20
C ARG A 156 -5.38 -13.69 18.02
N TYR A 157 -4.28 -12.97 18.11
CA TYR A 157 -4.21 -11.81 18.97
C TYR A 157 -3.43 -10.65 18.37
N VAL A 158 -3.83 -9.45 18.77
CA VAL A 158 -3.04 -8.24 18.55
C VAL A 158 -2.42 -7.80 19.86
N ILE A 159 -1.28 -7.11 19.78
CA ILE A 159 -0.68 -6.46 20.93
C ILE A 159 -0.68 -4.96 20.69
N LEU A 160 -1.30 -4.22 21.61
CA LEU A 160 -1.20 -2.77 21.69
C LEU A 160 -0.11 -2.39 22.69
N GLN A 161 0.58 -1.28 22.42
CA GLN A 161 1.52 -0.69 23.37
C GLN A 161 1.34 0.81 23.46
N ASN A 162 1.25 1.33 24.69
CA ASN A 162 1.36 2.77 24.92
C ASN A 162 2.83 3.22 24.72
N ARG A 163 3.08 4.00 23.67
CA ARG A 163 4.37 4.62 23.33
C ARG A 163 4.50 6.05 23.85
N GLY A 164 3.42 6.63 24.38
CA GLY A 164 3.38 7.97 24.92
C GLY A 164 4.00 8.10 26.31
N LYS A 165 4.03 9.35 26.80
CA LYS A 165 4.58 9.71 28.12
C LYS A 165 3.55 9.69 29.26
N LYS A 166 2.27 9.50 28.94
CA LYS A 166 1.14 9.53 29.90
C LYS A 166 0.29 8.27 29.76
N GLY A 167 -0.46 7.93 30.82
CA GLY A 167 -1.45 6.86 30.76
C GLY A 167 -2.57 7.18 29.78
N ILE A 168 -3.06 6.17 29.06
CA ILE A 168 -4.13 6.29 28.07
C ILE A 168 -5.34 5.48 28.53
N ASN A 169 -6.47 6.14 28.72
CA ASN A 169 -7.75 5.46 28.98
C ASN A 169 -8.40 5.10 27.64
N LEU A 170 -8.53 3.80 27.39
CA LEU A 170 -9.08 3.25 26.16
C LEU A 170 -10.60 3.09 26.21
N ARG A 171 -11.28 3.47 27.30
CA ARG A 171 -12.74 3.33 27.39
C ARG A 171 -13.46 3.95 26.17
N GLY A 172 -14.28 3.13 25.51
CA GLY A 172 -15.05 3.50 24.31
C GLY A 172 -14.24 3.50 23.00
N TRP A 173 -12.95 3.18 23.05
CA TRP A 173 -12.16 2.92 21.84
C TRP A 173 -12.57 1.57 21.25
N ARG A 174 -12.31 1.40 19.96
CA ARG A 174 -12.68 0.20 19.22
C ARG A 174 -11.50 -0.37 18.47
N LEU A 175 -11.42 -1.70 18.44
CA LEU A 175 -10.52 -2.45 17.58
C LEU A 175 -11.37 -3.15 16.51
N LYS A 176 -11.16 -2.78 15.26
CA LYS A 176 -11.75 -3.46 14.10
C LYS A 176 -10.74 -4.44 13.52
N ALA A 177 -11.27 -5.48 12.87
CA ALA A 177 -10.50 -6.44 12.14
C ALA A 177 -11.09 -6.61 10.75
N TYR A 178 -10.21 -6.74 9.76
CA TYR A 178 -10.62 -7.14 8.42
C TYR A 178 -9.81 -8.36 8.01
N ASP A 179 -10.50 -9.35 7.47
CA ASP A 179 -9.92 -10.55 6.89
C ASP A 179 -10.27 -10.54 5.41
N TYR A 180 -9.24 -10.43 4.58
CA TYR A 180 -9.41 -10.24 3.14
C TYR A 180 -9.90 -11.51 2.45
N ASP A 181 -9.61 -12.69 3.01
CA ASP A 181 -10.02 -13.97 2.44
C ASP A 181 -11.50 -14.27 2.74
N ARG A 182 -11.99 -13.87 3.92
CA ARG A 182 -13.36 -14.16 4.39
C ARG A 182 -14.36 -13.03 4.13
N GLY A 183 -13.89 -11.88 3.64
CA GLY A 183 -14.69 -10.67 3.51
C GLY A 183 -14.91 -9.98 4.87
N CYS A 184 -15.29 -8.70 4.84
CA CYS A 184 -15.46 -7.87 6.04
C CYS A 184 -16.36 -8.56 7.09
N LEU A 185 -15.79 -8.94 8.23
CA LEU A 185 -16.57 -9.26 9.42
C LEU A 185 -16.98 -7.94 10.08
N LEU A 186 -18.24 -7.52 9.90
CA LEU A 186 -18.83 -6.41 10.64
C LEU A 186 -18.96 -6.78 12.12
N ASN A 187 -17.88 -6.65 12.90
CA ASN A 187 -17.88 -6.58 14.36
C ASN A 187 -16.58 -5.92 14.85
N TYR A 188 -16.63 -5.22 15.99
CA TYR A 188 -15.48 -4.60 16.64
C TYR A 188 -15.38 -5.04 18.11
N PHE A 189 -14.17 -5.02 18.67
CA PHE A 189 -13.96 -5.11 20.11
C PHE A 189 -14.01 -3.72 20.71
N GLU A 190 -14.83 -3.51 21.73
CA GLU A 190 -14.90 -2.24 22.45
C GLU A 190 -14.18 -2.35 23.79
N PHE A 191 -13.26 -1.43 24.05
CA PHE A 191 -12.57 -1.35 25.33
C PHE A 191 -13.52 -0.76 26.37
N LEU A 192 -13.91 -1.55 27.37
CA LEU A 192 -14.88 -1.12 28.39
C LEU A 192 -14.24 -0.30 29.50
N ASN A 193 -13.12 -0.78 30.06
CA ASN A 193 -12.42 -0.10 31.14
C ASN A 193 -10.95 -0.58 31.20
N LEU A 194 -10.10 0.03 30.39
CA LEU A 194 -8.67 -0.28 30.36
C LEU A 194 -7.86 1.02 30.32
N ILE A 195 -6.90 1.12 31.23
CA ILE A 195 -5.92 2.21 31.27
C ILE A 195 -4.55 1.60 31.03
N LEU A 196 -3.89 2.03 29.96
CA LEU A 196 -2.51 1.62 29.67
C LEU A 196 -1.54 2.68 30.16
N SER A 197 -0.69 2.31 31.11
CA SER A 197 0.43 3.12 31.57
C SER A 197 1.50 3.27 30.48
N PRO A 198 2.40 4.27 30.55
CA PRO A 198 3.51 4.40 29.60
C PRO A 198 4.30 3.10 29.45
N ARG A 199 4.57 2.69 28.21
CA ARG A 199 5.25 1.43 27.82
C ARG A 199 4.48 0.13 28.08
N GLU A 200 3.33 0.18 28.77
CA GLU A 200 2.49 -0.97 29.04
C GLU A 200 1.93 -1.57 27.75
N LYS A 201 1.73 -2.89 27.77
CA LYS A 201 1.18 -3.67 26.66
C LYS A 201 -0.10 -4.37 27.11
N VAL A 202 -1.03 -4.48 26.17
CA VAL A 202 -2.21 -5.34 26.30
C VAL A 202 -2.34 -6.19 25.05
N SER A 203 -2.66 -7.46 25.24
CA SER A 203 -3.01 -8.35 24.15
C SER A 203 -4.52 -8.49 24.07
N ILE A 204 -5.08 -8.47 22.86
CA ILE A 204 -6.50 -8.73 22.63
C ILE A 204 -6.60 -10.03 21.86
N HIS A 205 -7.10 -11.07 22.52
CA HIS A 205 -7.12 -12.45 22.03
C HIS A 205 -8.46 -12.83 21.42
N SER A 206 -8.42 -13.72 20.42
CA SER A 206 -9.59 -14.32 19.79
C SER A 206 -9.31 -15.75 19.30
N GLY A 207 -10.35 -16.56 19.16
CA GLY A 207 -10.25 -17.95 18.73
C GLY A 207 -10.53 -18.96 19.86
N PRO A 208 -10.68 -20.25 19.52
CA PRO A 208 -11.25 -21.24 20.44
C PRO A 208 -10.27 -21.76 21.50
N ARG A 209 -8.95 -21.52 21.36
CA ARG A 209 -7.94 -21.93 22.36
C ARG A 209 -7.21 -20.75 23.01
N THR A 210 -7.80 -19.57 23.00
CA THR A 210 -7.22 -18.40 23.67
C THR A 210 -7.09 -18.67 25.17
N ARG A 211 -5.87 -18.55 25.70
CA ARG A 211 -5.62 -18.54 27.14
C ARG A 211 -4.87 -17.26 27.49
N THR A 212 -5.59 -16.27 28.00
CA THR A 212 -4.99 -15.08 28.60
C THR A 212 -4.35 -15.47 29.92
N THR A 213 -3.05 -15.26 30.08
CA THR A 213 -2.36 -15.53 31.35
C THR A 213 -2.11 -14.26 32.16
N ARG A 214 -2.19 -13.08 31.54
CA ARG A 214 -2.05 -11.79 32.20
C ARG A 214 -3.42 -11.19 32.48
N ALA A 215 -3.59 -10.63 33.67
CA ALA A 215 -4.83 -9.98 34.08
C ALA A 215 -5.18 -8.76 33.20
N SER A 216 -4.20 -8.14 32.55
CA SER A 216 -4.42 -7.00 31.64
C SER A 216 -4.89 -7.42 30.24
N ASP A 217 -4.62 -8.66 29.82
CA ASP A 217 -5.01 -9.14 28.49
C ASP A 217 -6.54 -9.22 28.38
N GLN A 218 -7.05 -8.92 27.19
CA GLN A 218 -8.46 -8.90 26.90
C GLN A 218 -8.82 -10.06 25.98
N PHE A 219 -10.05 -10.54 26.10
CA PHE A 219 -10.61 -11.58 25.24
C PHE A 219 -11.77 -11.01 24.42
N TRP A 220 -11.70 -11.15 23.11
CA TRP A 220 -12.72 -10.66 22.17
C TRP A 220 -13.79 -11.73 21.92
N THR A 221 -13.42 -12.88 21.37
CA THR A 221 -14.40 -13.89 20.94
C THR A 221 -13.75 -15.25 20.69
N LEU A 222 -14.53 -16.33 20.75
CA LEU A 222 -14.08 -17.68 20.40
C LEU A 222 -13.90 -17.89 18.89
N LYS A 223 -14.38 -16.96 18.06
CA LYS A 223 -14.15 -16.99 16.60
C LYS A 223 -12.73 -16.56 16.29
N ARG A 224 -12.11 -17.15 15.26
CA ARG A 224 -10.80 -16.70 14.76
C ARG A 224 -10.99 -15.38 14.00
N VAL A 225 -10.65 -14.26 14.63
CA VAL A 225 -10.86 -12.90 14.07
C VAL A 225 -9.86 -12.61 12.96
N TRP A 226 -8.58 -12.94 13.16
CA TRP A 226 -7.51 -12.67 12.20
C TRP A 226 -6.93 -13.94 11.57
N GLY A 227 -6.37 -13.82 10.37
CA GLY A 227 -5.69 -14.84 9.57
C GLY A 227 -4.38 -14.31 8.96
N GLU A 228 -3.92 -14.95 7.88
CA GLU A 228 -2.68 -14.59 7.16
C GLU A 228 -2.83 -13.35 6.28
N HIS A 229 -4.03 -13.06 5.78
CA HIS A 229 -4.34 -11.83 5.07
C HIS A 229 -5.34 -11.01 5.89
N SER A 230 -4.86 -10.36 6.94
CA SER A 230 -5.74 -9.64 7.85
C SER A 230 -5.12 -8.37 8.39
N GLU A 231 -5.97 -7.42 8.75
CA GLU A 231 -5.56 -6.20 9.41
C GLU A 231 -6.31 -5.96 10.73
N ALA A 232 -5.66 -5.19 11.59
CA ALA A 232 -6.22 -4.65 12.82
C ALA A 232 -6.20 -3.13 12.75
N VAL A 233 -7.34 -2.51 13.07
CA VAL A 233 -7.52 -1.06 13.02
C VAL A 233 -7.97 -0.57 14.39
N LEU A 234 -7.15 0.26 15.04
CA LEU A 234 -7.47 0.90 16.30
C LEU A 234 -8.13 2.25 16.05
N ILE A 235 -9.27 2.49 16.68
CA ILE A 235 -10.09 3.67 16.51
C ILE A 235 -10.40 4.25 17.89
N ASP A 236 -10.21 5.56 18.07
CA ASP A 236 -10.56 6.22 19.33
C ASP A 236 -12.09 6.36 19.52
N ARG A 237 -12.49 6.82 20.71
CA ARG A 237 -13.91 7.07 21.04
C ARG A 237 -14.61 8.08 20.13
N LYS A 238 -13.87 8.91 19.38
CA LYS A 238 -14.41 9.91 18.45
C LYS A 238 -14.53 9.38 17.02
N GLY A 239 -14.07 8.15 16.76
CA GLY A 239 -14.02 7.58 15.42
C GLY A 239 -12.72 7.90 14.66
N THR A 240 -11.72 8.50 15.32
CA THR A 240 -10.42 8.79 14.71
C THR A 240 -9.61 7.51 14.57
N TYR A 241 -9.03 7.28 13.40
CA TYR A 241 -8.09 6.17 13.19
C TYR A 241 -6.79 6.47 13.95
N MET A 242 -6.46 5.58 14.88
CA MET A 242 -5.32 5.73 15.79
C MET A 242 -4.14 4.88 15.39
N ASP A 243 -4.35 3.68 14.85
CA ASP A 243 -3.27 2.90 14.24
C ASP A 243 -3.84 1.78 13.37
N ILE A 244 -3.04 1.29 12.42
CA ILE A 244 -3.38 0.17 11.55
C ILE A 244 -2.18 -0.78 11.49
N TYR A 245 -2.45 -2.07 11.62
CA TYR A 245 -1.45 -3.12 11.40
C TYR A 245 -2.01 -4.13 10.40
N VAL A 246 -1.29 -4.32 9.29
CA VAL A 246 -1.58 -5.35 8.29
C VAL A 246 -0.60 -6.50 8.53
N TYR A 247 -1.13 -7.72 8.68
CA TYR A 247 -0.37 -8.95 8.77
C TYR A 247 -0.06 -9.48 7.37
#